data_AF-A0A7V4BL77-F1
#
_entry.id   AF-A0A7V4BL77-F1
#
_cell.length_a   1.000
_cell.length_b   1.000
_cell.length_c   1.000
_cell.angle_alpha   90.00
_cell.angle_beta   90.00
_cell.angle_gamma   90.00
#
_symmetry.space_group_name_H-M   'P 1'
#
loop_
_entity.id
_entity.type
_entity.pdbx_description
1 polymer ?
#
loop_
_entity_poly.entity_id
_entity_poly.type
_entity_poly.pdbx_seq_one_letter_code
_entity_poly.pdbx_strand_id
1 'polypeptide(L)'
;MKKKNYILTLFALVFISIQNNFAQTQIPNAGFENWTDSTHAVSWNSINEVYGNPPLAIYIQSLKRTTDKYTGNYAAKLQTVYLPLIQTTVPGFANLGNLDMINMEINGGIPINAKPTKFKGWYKYNSVSGDTMMIAAVLYKFNQTTGVSEEIGYAMLMNNTTV
;
A
#
# COMPACT_ATOMS: atom_id res chain seq x y z
N MET A 1 -22.04 53.75 -26.28
CA MET A 1 -21.31 52.55 -26.76
C MET A 1 -20.89 51.70 -25.57
N LYS A 2 -21.58 50.58 -25.31
CA LYS A 2 -21.22 49.64 -24.22
C LYS A 2 -20.03 48.80 -24.69
N LYS A 3 -18.82 49.11 -24.19
CA LYS A 3 -17.64 48.25 -24.45
C LYS A 3 -17.94 46.87 -23.85
N LYS A 4 -18.05 45.86 -24.70
CA LYS A 4 -18.35 44.48 -24.29
C LYS A 4 -17.16 43.94 -23.48
N ASN A 5 -17.41 43.50 -22.24
CA ASN A 5 -16.44 43.02 -21.26
C ASN A 5 -15.82 41.64 -21.59
N TYR A 6 -15.58 41.34 -22.87
CA TYR A 6 -15.10 40.03 -23.32
C TYR A 6 -13.70 39.70 -22.79
N ILE A 7 -12.88 40.71 -22.49
CA ILE A 7 -11.53 40.53 -21.97
C ILE A 7 -11.54 39.95 -20.54
N LEU A 8 -12.47 40.39 -19.68
CA LEU A 8 -12.61 39.86 -18.32
C LEU A 8 -13.14 38.41 -18.34
N THR A 9 -14.05 38.09 -19.26
CA THR A 9 -14.57 36.72 -19.42
C THR A 9 -13.49 35.77 -19.94
N LEU A 10 -12.64 36.22 -20.86
CA LEU A 10 -11.52 35.44 -21.38
C LEU A 10 -10.45 35.17 -20.31
N PHE A 11 -10.14 36.16 -19.48
CA PHE A 11 -9.21 36.00 -18.35
C PHE A 11 -9.71 35.00 -17.29
N ALA A 12 -11.01 35.00 -17.00
CA ALA A 12 -11.63 34.05 -16.07
C ALA A 12 -11.59 32.60 -16.60
N LEU A 13 -11.77 32.39 -17.91
CA LEU A 13 -11.69 31.07 -18.54
C LEU A 13 -10.26 30.52 -18.55
N VAL A 14 -9.26 31.38 -18.75
CA VAL A 14 -7.83 30.98 -18.69
C VAL A 14 -7.42 30.61 -17.26
N PHE A 15 -7.90 31.33 -16.23
CA PHE A 15 -7.61 30.99 -14.82
C PHE A 15 -8.23 29.64 -14.38
N ILE A 16 -9.36 29.23 -14.95
CA ILE A 16 -9.98 27.91 -14.68
C ILE A 16 -9.18 26.79 -15.36
N SER A 17 -8.49 27.07 -16.47
CA SER A 17 -7.71 26.08 -17.22
C SER A 17 -6.33 25.74 -16.64
N ILE A 18 -5.84 26.50 -15.64
CA ILE A 18 -4.55 26.26 -14.96
C ILE A 18 -4.75 25.49 -13.64
N GLN A 19 -5.79 24.65 -13.57
CA GLN A 19 -5.84 23.59 -12.56
C GLN A 19 -4.84 22.51 -12.98
N ASN A 20 -3.55 22.78 -12.75
CA ASN A 20 -2.53 21.75 -12.77
C ASN A 20 -2.97 20.70 -11.75
N ASN A 21 -3.52 19.59 -12.24
CA ASN A 21 -3.58 18.35 -11.48
C ASN A 21 -2.13 17.98 -11.17
N PHE A 22 -1.61 18.46 -10.04
CA PHE A 22 -0.50 17.81 -9.38
C PHE A 22 -1.03 16.44 -8.97
N ALA A 23 -1.03 15.51 -9.92
CA ALA A 23 -1.23 14.10 -9.66
C ALA A 23 -0.02 13.69 -8.82
N GLN A 24 -0.12 13.86 -7.50
CA GLN A 24 0.66 13.06 -6.58
C GLN A 24 0.35 11.63 -6.98
N THR A 25 1.37 10.83 -7.30
CA THR A 25 1.14 9.41 -7.44
C THR A 25 0.56 8.92 -6.12
N GLN A 26 -0.75 8.69 -6.11
CA GLN A 26 -1.46 8.24 -4.94
C GLN A 26 -1.10 6.78 -4.78
N ILE A 27 -0.68 6.39 -3.57
CA ILE A 27 -0.60 4.98 -3.20
C ILE A 27 -1.97 4.36 -3.55
N PRO A 28 -2.05 3.37 -4.45
CA PRO A 28 -3.32 2.84 -4.90
C PRO A 28 -4.03 2.21 -3.70
N ASN A 29 -5.33 2.51 -3.59
CA ASN A 29 -6.15 1.95 -2.53
C ASN A 29 -5.56 2.12 -1.11
N ALA A 30 -4.88 3.24 -0.83
CA ALA A 30 -4.19 3.48 0.46
C ALA A 30 -5.09 3.40 1.70
N GLY A 31 -6.40 3.61 1.53
CA GLY A 31 -7.40 3.47 2.60
C GLY A 31 -7.94 2.05 2.77
N PHE A 32 -7.57 1.09 1.92
CA PHE A 32 -8.09 -0.27 1.90
C PHE A 32 -9.63 -0.32 1.81
N GLU A 33 -10.20 0.42 0.85
CA GLU A 33 -11.64 0.48 0.62
C GLU A 33 -12.09 -0.48 -0.50
N ASN A 34 -11.20 -0.74 -1.46
CA ASN A 34 -11.49 -1.59 -2.61
C ASN A 34 -10.93 -3.00 -2.40
N TRP A 35 -11.77 -4.01 -2.58
CA TRP A 35 -11.43 -5.41 -2.36
C TRP A 35 -12.08 -6.30 -3.41
N THR A 36 -11.39 -7.35 -3.86
CA THR A 36 -12.00 -8.37 -4.73
C THR A 36 -12.84 -9.36 -3.92
N ASP A 37 -12.45 -9.60 -2.66
CA ASP A 37 -13.21 -10.38 -1.66
C ASP A 37 -12.82 -9.95 -0.23
N SER A 38 -13.16 -10.72 0.81
CA SER A 38 -12.86 -10.37 2.20
C SER A 38 -11.38 -10.47 2.60
N THR A 39 -10.52 -10.98 1.72
CA THR A 39 -9.11 -11.32 1.97
C THR A 39 -8.13 -10.73 0.95
N HIS A 40 -8.63 -10.18 -0.15
CA HIS A 40 -7.79 -9.65 -1.24
C HIS A 40 -8.09 -8.17 -1.50
N ALA A 41 -7.20 -7.30 -1.03
CA ALA A 41 -7.28 -5.87 -1.26
C ALA A 41 -6.79 -5.53 -2.67
N VAL A 42 -7.57 -4.72 -3.41
CA VAL A 42 -7.18 -4.31 -4.76
C VAL A 42 -5.84 -3.57 -4.72
N SER A 43 -4.92 -3.95 -5.62
CA SER A 43 -3.56 -3.41 -5.78
C SER A 43 -2.54 -3.78 -4.70
N TRP A 44 -2.91 -4.55 -3.68
CA TRP A 44 -1.99 -4.97 -2.60
C TRP A 44 -1.79 -6.48 -2.62
N ASN A 45 -0.54 -6.90 -2.64
CA ASN A 45 -0.15 -8.31 -2.57
C ASN A 45 0.02 -8.74 -1.12
N SER A 46 -0.33 -9.99 -0.81
CA SER A 46 -0.21 -10.59 0.52
C SER A 46 0.14 -12.07 0.38
N ILE A 47 0.41 -12.73 1.50
CA ILE A 47 0.60 -14.19 1.52
C ILE A 47 -0.72 -14.98 1.47
N ASN A 48 -1.87 -14.32 1.27
CA ASN A 48 -3.17 -14.99 1.19
C ASN A 48 -3.38 -15.80 -0.09
N GLU A 49 -2.44 -15.74 -1.03
CA GLU A 49 -2.53 -16.48 -2.28
C GLU A 49 -2.70 -17.98 -2.02
N VAL A 50 -3.57 -18.60 -2.83
CA VAL A 50 -3.94 -20.01 -2.69
C VAL A 50 -2.75 -20.86 -3.14
N TYR A 51 -2.08 -21.51 -2.18
CA TYR A 51 -0.99 -22.43 -2.49
C TYR A 51 -1.53 -23.84 -2.74
N GLY A 52 -1.59 -24.23 -4.03
CA GLY A 52 -1.80 -25.62 -4.44
C GLY A 52 -3.17 -25.93 -5.03
N ASN A 53 -3.24 -27.04 -5.79
CA ASN A 53 -4.50 -27.60 -6.24
C ASN A 53 -5.18 -28.36 -5.08
N PRO A 54 -6.52 -28.34 -4.98
CA PRO A 54 -7.23 -29.22 -4.07
C PRO A 54 -6.76 -30.67 -4.23
N PRO A 55 -6.52 -31.42 -3.13
CA PRO A 55 -6.87 -31.13 -1.74
C PRO A 55 -5.76 -30.43 -0.91
N LEU A 56 -4.62 -30.07 -1.50
CA LEU A 56 -3.46 -29.52 -0.77
C LEU A 56 -3.43 -27.98 -0.71
N ALA A 57 -4.54 -27.33 -1.09
CA ALA A 57 -4.67 -25.88 -1.07
C ALA A 57 -4.47 -25.33 0.35
N ILE A 58 -3.44 -24.52 0.56
CA ILE A 58 -3.23 -23.78 1.80
C ILE A 58 -3.98 -22.45 1.68
N TYR A 59 -5.04 -22.30 2.48
CA TYR A 59 -5.78 -21.05 2.58
C TYR A 59 -5.21 -20.21 3.71
N ILE A 60 -4.39 -19.23 3.35
CA ILE A 60 -3.80 -18.30 4.29
C ILE A 60 -4.71 -17.08 4.40
N GLN A 61 -5.00 -16.69 5.63
CA GLN A 61 -5.95 -15.62 5.95
C GLN A 61 -5.28 -14.57 6.84
N SER A 62 -4.12 -14.11 6.37
CA SER A 62 -3.21 -13.19 7.06
C SER A 62 -3.55 -11.71 6.85
N LEU A 63 -4.14 -11.37 5.70
CA LEU A 63 -4.73 -10.06 5.39
C LEU A 63 -6.25 -10.22 5.30
N LYS A 64 -7.01 -9.38 6.00
CA LYS A 64 -8.48 -9.38 5.88
C LYS A 64 -9.02 -7.97 5.86
N ARG A 65 -10.16 -7.81 5.21
CA ARG A 65 -10.97 -6.61 5.35
C ARG A 65 -11.62 -6.59 6.72
N THR A 66 -11.60 -5.42 7.37
CA THR A 66 -12.30 -5.16 8.63
C THR A 66 -13.14 -3.89 8.53
N THR A 67 -14.20 -3.79 9.34
CA THR A 67 -14.97 -2.56 9.54
C THR A 67 -14.49 -1.75 10.74
N ASP A 68 -13.52 -2.27 11.51
CA ASP A 68 -12.78 -1.49 12.50
C ASP A 68 -11.75 -0.62 11.79
N LYS A 69 -12.07 0.66 11.63
CA LYS A 69 -11.45 1.56 10.65
C LYS A 69 -11.33 2.98 11.21
N TYR A 70 -10.37 3.73 10.66
CA TYR A 70 -10.24 5.16 10.95
C TYR A 70 -11.20 6.02 10.11
N THR A 71 -11.20 5.84 8.79
CA THR A 71 -12.03 6.57 7.81
C THR A 71 -12.67 5.59 6.82
N GLY A 72 -13.70 6.03 6.09
CA GLY A 72 -14.35 5.19 5.06
C GLY A 72 -15.21 4.07 5.65
N ASN A 73 -15.27 2.93 4.97
CA ASN A 73 -16.06 1.75 5.38
C ASN A 73 -15.18 0.60 5.86
N TYR A 74 -13.93 0.53 5.40
CA TYR A 74 -13.08 -0.62 5.60
C TYR A 74 -11.65 -0.24 6.01
N ALA A 75 -10.91 -1.22 6.49
CA ALA A 75 -9.47 -1.15 6.67
C ALA A 75 -8.84 -2.54 6.44
N ALA A 76 -7.52 -2.60 6.32
CA ALA A 76 -6.76 -3.84 6.34
C ALA A 76 -6.47 -4.29 7.78
N LYS A 77 -6.75 -5.56 8.07
CA LYS A 77 -6.30 -6.25 9.28
C LYS A 77 -5.23 -7.26 8.87
N LEU A 78 -4.00 -7.01 9.31
CA LEU A 78 -2.91 -7.98 9.23
C LEU A 78 -2.87 -8.80 10.51
N GLN A 79 -2.65 -10.10 10.38
CA GLN A 79 -2.56 -11.02 11.50
C GLN A 79 -1.51 -12.09 11.22
N THR A 80 -0.64 -12.30 12.21
CA THR A 80 0.29 -13.43 12.28
C THR A 80 -0.51 -14.74 12.33
N VAL A 81 -0.14 -15.70 11.48
CA VAL A 81 -0.86 -16.97 11.33
C VAL A 81 0.09 -18.15 11.49
N TYR A 82 -0.37 -19.18 12.20
CA TYR A 82 0.32 -20.46 12.28
C TYR A 82 -0.11 -21.34 11.10
N LEU A 83 0.85 -21.92 10.39
CA LEU A 83 0.65 -22.80 9.25
C LEU A 83 0.98 -24.25 9.67
N PRO A 84 -0.02 -25.09 9.98
CA PRO A 84 0.21 -26.42 10.54
C PRO A 84 0.98 -27.36 9.61
N LEU A 85 0.78 -27.24 8.29
CA LEU A 85 1.40 -28.11 7.30
C LEU A 85 2.93 -28.00 7.26
N ILE A 86 3.46 -26.81 7.57
CA ILE A 86 4.90 -26.55 7.62
C ILE A 86 5.36 -26.20 9.04
N GLN A 87 4.49 -26.38 10.03
CA GLN A 87 4.72 -26.16 11.46
C GLN A 87 5.40 -24.84 11.80
N THR A 88 5.05 -23.76 11.10
CA THR A 88 5.68 -22.45 11.29
C THR A 88 4.67 -21.33 11.41
N THR A 89 5.09 -20.25 12.07
CA THR A 89 4.32 -19.03 12.21
C THR A 89 4.84 -18.01 11.22
N VAL A 90 3.95 -17.41 10.43
CA VAL A 90 4.29 -16.39 9.45
C VAL A 90 3.60 -15.07 9.77
N PRO A 91 4.27 -13.93 9.55
CA PRO A 91 3.67 -12.62 9.82
C PRO A 91 2.53 -12.33 8.85
N GLY A 92 1.55 -11.55 9.30
CA GLY A 92 0.58 -10.93 8.41
C GLY A 92 1.27 -9.89 7.53
N PHE A 93 1.05 -9.94 6.21
CA PHE A 93 1.83 -9.15 5.27
C PHE A 93 0.98 -8.55 4.15
N ALA A 94 1.25 -7.28 3.80
CA ALA A 94 0.68 -6.60 2.63
C ALA A 94 1.71 -5.64 2.02
N ASN A 95 1.84 -5.63 0.69
CA ASN A 95 2.83 -4.81 -0.01
C ASN A 95 2.38 -4.41 -1.44
N LEU A 96 3.11 -3.48 -2.04
CA LEU A 96 2.87 -2.94 -3.38
C LEU A 96 3.86 -3.45 -4.44
N GLY A 97 4.79 -4.32 -4.05
CA GLY A 97 5.70 -5.02 -4.96
C GLY A 97 5.22 -6.42 -5.28
N ASN A 98 6.02 -7.17 -6.02
CA ASN A 98 5.77 -8.58 -6.29
C ASN A 98 6.41 -9.42 -5.20
N LEU A 99 5.63 -10.32 -4.61
CA LEU A 99 6.11 -11.23 -3.60
C LEU A 99 6.72 -12.46 -4.27
N ASP A 100 8.02 -12.68 -4.06
CA ASP A 100 8.68 -13.94 -4.34
C ASP A 100 8.69 -14.78 -3.06
N MET A 101 7.75 -15.72 -2.97
CA MET A 101 7.62 -16.58 -1.79
C MET A 101 8.69 -17.67 -1.71
N ILE A 102 9.38 -17.99 -2.80
CA ILE A 102 10.47 -18.99 -2.77
C ILE A 102 11.69 -18.39 -2.10
N ASN A 103 12.05 -17.17 -2.50
CA ASN A 103 13.20 -16.47 -1.96
C ASN A 103 12.86 -15.61 -0.72
N MET A 104 11.57 -15.50 -0.40
CA MET A 104 11.04 -14.61 0.65
C MET A 104 11.42 -13.14 0.41
N GLU A 105 11.36 -12.71 -0.84
CA GLU A 105 11.75 -11.38 -1.28
C GLU A 105 10.56 -10.58 -1.80
N ILE A 106 10.64 -9.27 -1.71
CA ILE A 106 9.70 -8.35 -2.33
C ILE A 106 10.45 -7.62 -3.42
N ASN A 107 10.00 -7.80 -4.65
CA ASN A 107 10.62 -7.20 -5.82
C ASN A 107 9.78 -6.05 -6.36
N GLY A 108 10.44 -4.92 -6.59
CA GLY A 108 9.83 -3.73 -7.17
C GLY A 108 8.91 -2.97 -6.21
N GLY A 109 7.75 -2.58 -6.71
CA GLY A 109 6.84 -1.63 -6.07
C GLY A 109 6.00 -0.95 -7.15
N ILE A 110 5.38 0.18 -6.81
CA ILE A 110 4.71 1.03 -7.79
C ILE A 110 5.64 2.14 -8.29
N PRO A 111 5.55 2.53 -9.57
CA PRO A 111 6.26 3.71 -10.04
C PRO A 111 5.69 4.95 -9.34
N ILE A 112 6.56 5.82 -8.84
CA ILE A 112 6.18 7.13 -8.29
C ILE A 112 6.88 8.24 -9.06
N ASN A 113 6.17 9.32 -9.35
CA ASN A 113 6.75 10.53 -9.93
C ASN A 113 6.80 11.66 -8.89
N ALA A 114 7.24 11.33 -7.67
CA ALA A 114 7.32 12.24 -6.54
C ALA A 114 8.54 11.94 -5.67
N LYS A 115 8.93 12.92 -4.85
CA LYS A 115 9.95 12.78 -3.81
C LYS A 115 9.27 12.88 -2.44
N PRO A 116 8.61 11.82 -1.96
CA PRO A 116 7.89 11.87 -0.70
C PRO A 116 8.87 12.10 0.46
N THR A 117 8.52 13.02 1.36
CA THR A 117 9.35 13.34 2.55
C THR A 117 8.73 12.88 3.85
N LYS A 118 7.47 12.43 3.81
CA LYS A 118 6.70 11.99 4.98
C LYS A 118 5.82 10.82 4.59
N PHE A 119 5.72 9.86 5.51
CA PHE A 119 4.76 8.77 5.47
C PHE A 119 3.79 8.95 6.64
N LYS A 120 2.47 8.89 6.37
CA LYS A 120 1.42 9.08 7.38
C LYS A 120 0.32 8.06 7.20
N GLY A 121 -0.26 7.62 8.31
CA GLY A 121 -1.37 6.69 8.34
C GLY A 121 -1.89 6.51 9.75
N TRP A 122 -2.94 5.70 9.88
CA TRP A 122 -3.51 5.30 11.16
C TRP A 122 -3.43 3.78 11.26
N TYR A 123 -3.10 3.30 12.44
CA TYR A 123 -2.98 1.88 12.71
C TYR A 123 -3.48 1.61 14.12
N LYS A 124 -3.91 0.36 14.34
CA LYS A 124 -4.05 -0.25 15.65
C LYS A 124 -3.11 -1.43 15.70
N TYR A 125 -2.54 -1.70 16.86
CA TYR A 125 -1.69 -2.86 17.04
C TYR A 125 -2.03 -3.55 18.33
N ASN A 126 -2.12 -4.89 18.30
CA ASN A 126 -2.29 -5.70 19.50
C ASN A 126 -1.09 -6.64 19.61
N SER A 127 -0.12 -6.27 20.44
CA SER A 127 1.07 -7.09 20.65
C SER A 127 0.72 -8.31 21.50
N VAL A 128 1.15 -9.49 21.06
CA VAL A 128 1.01 -10.75 21.78
C VAL A 128 2.42 -11.27 22.08
N SER A 129 2.71 -11.58 23.34
CA SER A 129 4.00 -12.13 23.75
C SER A 129 5.23 -11.30 23.35
N GLY A 130 5.08 -9.97 23.28
CA GLY A 130 6.17 -9.07 22.91
C GLY A 130 6.48 -9.02 21.41
N ASP A 131 5.56 -9.53 20.56
CA ASP A 131 5.66 -9.39 19.10
C ASP A 131 5.69 -7.91 18.68
N THR A 132 6.19 -7.68 17.46
CA THR A 132 6.33 -6.35 16.88
C THR A 132 5.63 -6.26 15.52
N MET A 133 5.19 -5.06 15.17
CA MET A 133 4.75 -4.73 13.82
C MET A 133 5.77 -3.84 13.13
N MET A 134 5.74 -3.85 11.79
CA MET A 134 6.44 -2.88 10.95
C MET A 134 5.53 -2.32 9.87
N ILE A 135 5.62 -1.01 9.64
CA ILE A 135 5.12 -0.35 8.43
C ILE A 135 6.30 0.41 7.83
N ALA A 136 6.65 0.10 6.59
CA ALA A 136 7.80 0.69 5.93
C ALA A 136 7.47 1.17 4.51
N ALA A 137 8.23 2.15 4.05
CA ALA A 137 8.25 2.62 2.67
C ALA A 137 9.71 2.76 2.24
N VAL A 138 10.05 2.17 1.10
CA VAL A 138 11.38 2.24 0.50
C VAL A 138 11.25 2.85 -0.88
N LEU A 139 12.13 3.79 -1.19
CA LEU A 139 12.19 4.48 -2.48
C LEU A 139 13.38 3.97 -3.25
N TYR A 140 13.14 3.54 -4.48
CA TYR A 140 14.19 3.11 -5.39
C TYR A 140 14.26 4.03 -6.60
N LYS A 141 15.46 4.24 -7.11
CA LYS A 141 15.72 4.86 -8.40
C LYS A 141 16.40 3.86 -9.31
N PHE A 142 15.77 3.58 -10.44
CA PHE A 142 16.37 2.72 -11.46
C PHE A 142 17.53 3.45 -12.15
N ASN A 143 18.72 2.84 -12.12
CA ASN A 143 19.90 3.30 -12.82
C ASN A 143 19.97 2.60 -14.18
N GLN A 144 19.69 3.34 -15.25
CA GLN A 144 19.67 2.79 -16.62
C GLN A 144 21.06 2.31 -17.10
N THR A 145 22.14 2.83 -16.52
CA THR A 145 23.50 2.45 -16.90
C THR A 145 23.90 1.11 -16.30
N THR A 146 23.57 0.87 -15.02
CA THR A 146 23.90 -0.39 -14.33
C THR A 146 22.81 -1.44 -14.48
N GLY A 147 21.59 -1.04 -14.83
CA GLY A 147 20.42 -1.91 -14.86
C GLY A 147 19.89 -2.28 -13.46
N VAL A 148 20.30 -1.54 -12.42
CA VAL A 148 19.98 -1.85 -11.02
C VAL A 148 19.15 -0.73 -10.40
N SER A 149 18.20 -1.09 -9.55
CA SER A 149 17.46 -0.15 -8.70
C SER A 149 18.26 0.14 -7.43
N GLU A 150 18.58 1.41 -7.20
CA GLU A 150 19.31 1.88 -6.02
C GLU A 150 18.33 2.45 -5.00
N GLU A 151 18.48 2.12 -3.72
CA GLU A 151 17.71 2.75 -2.64
C GLU A 151 18.09 4.23 -2.51
N ILE A 152 17.09 5.10 -2.55
CA ILE A 152 17.27 6.57 -2.45
C ILE A 152 16.48 7.18 -1.29
N GLY A 153 15.78 6.37 -0.50
CA GLY A 153 15.03 6.84 0.65
C GLY A 153 14.32 5.71 1.39
N TYR A 154 14.17 5.88 2.69
CA TYR A 154 13.58 4.90 3.59
C TYR A 154 12.80 5.58 4.70
N ALA A 155 11.64 5.01 5.04
CA ALA A 155 10.86 5.40 6.21
C ALA A 155 10.29 4.14 6.86
N MET A 156 10.32 4.09 8.19
CA MET A 156 9.82 2.95 8.96
C MET A 156 9.16 3.41 10.26
N LEU A 157 8.08 2.73 10.60
CA LEU A 157 7.48 2.71 11.92
C LEU A 157 7.52 1.28 12.42
N MET A 158 8.08 1.08 13.61
CA MET A 158 7.98 -0.16 14.36
C MET A 158 7.27 0.11 15.68
N ASN A 159 6.45 -0.84 16.11
CA ASN A 159 5.80 -0.79 17.42
C ASN A 159 5.77 -2.20 18.03
N ASN A 160 6.02 -2.27 19.33
CA ASN A 160 5.99 -3.48 20.15
C ASN A 160 4.97 -3.37 21.32
N THR A 161 4.15 -2.32 21.32
CA THR A 161 3.14 -2.05 22.35
C THR A 161 1.76 -1.91 21.74
N THR A 162 0.73 -2.35 22.46
CA THR A 162 -0.66 -2.27 22.01
C THR A 162 -1.13 -0.82 21.96
N VAL A 163 -1.71 -0.41 20.82
CA VAL A 163 -2.24 0.94 20.55
C VAL A 163 -3.52 0.89 19.74
#